data_AF-A0A662W967-F1
#
_entry.id   AF-A0A662W967-F1
#
_cell.length_a   1.000
_cell.length_b   1.000
_cell.length_c   1.000
_cell.angle_alpha   90.00
_cell.angle_beta   90.00
_cell.angle_gamma   90.00
#
_symmetry.space_group_name_H-M   'P 1'
#
loop_
_entity.id
_entity.type
_entity.pdbx_description
1 polymer ?
#
loop_
_entity_poly.entity_id
_entity_poly.type
_entity_poly.pdbx_seq_one_letter_code
_entity_poly.pdbx_strand_id
1 'polypeptide(L)' 'MSREEKLKKLNELEIELIRLRTLVRSGGALENPGQVRAIKRDIARLKFALCQEGYRV' A
#
# COMPACT_ATOMS: atom_id res chain seq x y z
N MET A 1 10.90 -13.32 2.57
CA MET A 1 11.18 -12.00 1.99
C MET A 1 12.22 -11.32 2.83
N SER A 2 13.32 -10.92 2.21
CA SER A 2 14.30 -10.05 2.84
C SER A 2 13.68 -8.67 3.09
N ARG A 3 14.27 -7.90 4.02
CA ARG A 3 13.80 -6.56 4.38
C ARG A 3 13.70 -5.64 3.15
N GLU A 4 14.63 -5.74 2.22
CA GLU A 4 14.61 -4.99 0.96
C GLU A 4 13.44 -5.34 0.05
N GLU A 5 13.06 -6.61 -0.05
CA GLU A 5 11.91 -7.03 -0.86
C GLU A 5 10.60 -6.49 -0.27
N LYS A 6 10.49 -6.47 1.07
CA LYS A 6 9.35 -5.85 1.75
C LYS A 6 9.30 -4.35 1.49
N LEU A 7 10.44 -3.65 1.54
CA LEU A 7 10.47 -2.22 1.24
C LEU A 7 10.12 -1.91 -0.23
N LYS A 8 10.59 -2.72 -1.18
CA LYS A 8 10.19 -2.60 -2.60
C LYS A 8 8.69 -2.77 -2.75
N LYS A 9 8.14 -3.84 -2.17
CA LYS A 9 6.69 -4.13 -2.22
C LYS A 9 5.85 -3.07 -1.53
N LEU A 10 6.35 -2.48 -0.44
CA LEU A 10 5.70 -1.36 0.24
C LEU A 10 5.57 -0.15 -0.68
N ASN A 11 6.66 0.18 -1.38
CA ASN A 11 6.70 1.32 -2.30
C ASN A 11 5.78 1.10 -3.50
N GLU A 12 5.75 -0.10 -4.06
CA GLU A 12 4.80 -0.48 -5.13
C GLU A 12 3.34 -0.29 -4.68
N LEU A 13 2.98 -0.79 -3.49
CA LEU A 13 1.63 -0.64 -2.94
C LEU A 13 1.26 0.82 -2.65
N GLU A 14 2.21 1.65 -2.20
CA GLU A 14 1.99 3.08 -1.97
C GLU A 14 1.77 3.84 -3.29
N ILE A 15 2.53 3.53 -4.34
CA ILE A 15 2.33 4.09 -5.69
C ILE A 15 0.94 3.71 -6.22
N GLU A 16 0.54 2.46 -6.07
CA GLU A 16 -0.77 1.98 -6.51
C GLU A 16 -1.90 2.66 -5.75
N LEU A 17 -1.75 2.84 -4.43
CA LEU A 17 -2.69 3.59 -3.61
C LEU A 17 -2.83 5.04 -4.10
N ILE A 18 -1.72 5.70 -4.47
CA ILE A 18 -1.75 7.07 -5.00
C ILE A 18 -2.52 7.11 -6.32
N ARG A 19 -2.26 6.18 -7.25
CA ARG A 19 -2.98 6.09 -8.53
C ARG A 19 -4.49 5.95 -8.33
N LEU A 20 -4.90 5.03 -7.47
CA LEU A 20 -6.32 4.83 -7.16
C LEU A 20 -6.95 6.07 -6.52
N ARG A 21 -6.25 6.73 -5.58
CA ARG A 21 -6.74 7.98 -4.97
C ARG A 21 -6.88 9.11 -5.98
N THR A 22 -5.96 9.22 -6.93
CA THR A 22 -6.05 10.19 -8.03
C THR A 22 -7.27 9.90 -8.90
N LEU A 23 -7.51 8.63 -9.23
CA LEU A 23 -8.66 8.23 -10.06
C LEU A 23 -10.00 8.53 -9.37
N VAL A 24 -10.10 8.23 -8.07
CA VAL A 24 -11.25 8.63 -7.23
C VAL A 24 -11.43 10.15 -7.23
N ARG A 25 -10.34 10.91 -7.06
CA ARG A 25 -10.39 12.37 -6.96
C ARG A 25 -10.79 13.02 -8.28
N SER A 26 -10.41 12.45 -9.42
CA SER A 26 -10.80 12.90 -10.75
C SER A 26 -12.25 12.55 -11.10
N GLY A 27 -13.02 11.94 -10.19
CA GLY A 27 -14.40 11.52 -10.42
C GLY A 27 -14.51 10.27 -11.30
N GLY A 28 -13.41 9.54 -11.50
CA GLY A 28 -13.41 8.28 -12.23
C GLY A 28 -14.15 7.21 -11.44
N ALA A 29 -14.98 6.43 -12.12
CA ALA A 29 -15.63 5.27 -11.52
C ALA A 29 -14.55 4.27 -11.10
N LEU A 30 -14.49 3.92 -9.81
CA LEU A 30 -13.69 2.80 -9.36
C LEU A 30 -14.46 1.52 -9.65
N GLU A 31 -13.86 0.58 -10.38
CA GLU A 31 -14.45 -0.75 -10.58
C GLU A 31 -14.73 -1.46 -9.25
N ASN A 32 -13.85 -1.25 -8.26
CA ASN A 32 -13.97 -1.86 -6.94
C ASN A 32 -13.61 -0.87 -5.83
N PRO A 33 -14.57 -0.17 -5.20
CA PRO A 33 -14.29 0.77 -4.09
C PRO A 33 -13.58 0.11 -2.90
N GLY A 34 -13.72 -1.21 -2.73
CA GLY A 34 -13.04 -1.99 -1.71
C GLY A 34 -11.52 -2.13 -1.90
N GLN A 35 -10.98 -1.96 -3.12
CA GLN A 35 -9.55 -2.14 -3.39
C GLN A 35 -8.69 -1.15 -2.60
N VAL A 36 -9.10 0.11 -2.50
CA VAL A 36 -8.39 1.12 -1.71
C VAL A 36 -8.24 0.68 -0.25
N ARG A 37 -9.28 0.04 0.31
CA ARG A 37 -9.25 -0.45 1.69
C ARG A 37 -8.37 -1.69 1.83
N ALA A 38 -8.36 -2.57 0.84
CA ALA A 38 -7.50 -3.74 0.80
C ALA A 38 -6.02 -3.35 0.77
N ILE A 39 -5.62 -2.49 -0.19
CA ILE A 39 -4.24 -2.01 -0.33
C ILE A 39 -3.76 -1.31 0.95
N LYS A 40 -4.61 -0.47 1.57
CA LYS A 40 -4.28 0.16 2.86
C LYS A 40 -4.00 -0.86 3.96
N ARG A 41 -4.75 -1.97 4.02
CA ARG A 41 -4.53 -3.04 5.00
C ARG A 41 -3.24 -3.80 4.72
N ASP A 42 -2.92 -4.07 3.47
CA ASP A 42 -1.69 -4.77 3.12
C ASP A 42 -0.45 -3.92 3.38
N ILE A 43 -0.49 -2.61 3.09
CA ILE A 43 0.54 -1.65 3.51
C ILE A 43 0.72 -1.70 5.03
N ALA A 44 -0.37 -1.67 5.80
CA ALA A 44 -0.31 -1.70 7.27
C ALA A 44 0.32 -3.00 7.80
N ARG A 45 -0.05 -4.15 7.23
CA ARG A 45 0.54 -5.46 7.58
C ARG A 45 2.04 -5.50 7.26
N LEU A 46 2.43 -4.95 6.11
CA LEU A 46 3.83 -4.91 5.71
C LEU A 46 4.67 -4.02 6.64
N LYS A 47 4.14 -2.83 6.97
CA LYS A 47 4.77 -1.91 7.94
C LYS A 47 4.88 -2.56 9.32
N PHE A 48 3.86 -3.30 9.76
CA PHE A 48 3.93 -4.06 11.02
C PHE A 48 5.01 -5.14 10.98
N ALA A 49 5.08 -5.94 9.91
CA ALA A 49 6.11 -6.97 9.76
C ALA A 49 7.53 -6.38 9.72
N LEU A 50 7.70 -5.21 9.08
CA LEU A 50 8.97 -4.48 9.07
C LEU A 50 9.33 -3.94 10.46
N CYS A 51 8.35 -3.44 11.22
CA CYS A 51 8.56 -2.91 12.56
C CYS A 51 9.12 -3.97 13.51
N GLN A 52 8.64 -5.21 13.40
CA GLN A 52 9.18 -6.36 14.15
C GLN A 52 10.65 -6.67 13.80
N GLU A 53 11.10 -6.29 12.60
CA GLU A 53 12.49 -6.46 12.13
C GLU A 53 13.38 -5.25 12.45
N GLY A 54 12.91 -4.34 13.32
CA GLY A 54 13.65 -3.14 13.72
C GLY A 54 13.53 -1.98 12.72
N TYR A 55 12.55 -2.00 11.81
CA TYR A 55 12.23 -0.85 10.98
C TYR A 55 11.46 0.20 11.80
N ARG A 56 12.06 1.37 11.99
CA ARG A 56 11.37 2.58 12.45
C ARG A 56 11.02 3.43 11.23
N VAL A 57 9.74 3.77 11.11
CA VAL A 57 9.18 4.68 10.10
C VAL A 57 9.34 6.12 10.57
#